data_AF-A0A830BJG5-F1
#
_entry.id   AF-A0A830BJG5-F1
#
_cell.length_a   1.000
_cell.length_b   1.000
_cell.length_c   1.000
_cell.angle_alpha   90.00
_cell.angle_beta   90.00
_cell.angle_gamma   90.00
#
_symmetry.space_group_name_H-M   'P 1'
#
loop_
_entity.id
_entity.type
_entity.pdbx_description
1 polymer ?
#
loop_
_entity_poly.entity_id
_entity_poly.type
_entity_poly.pdbx_seq_one_letter_code
_entity_poly.pdbx_strand_id
1 'polypeptide(L)'
;FLQLVNHGIQETLRKGIIDACSEYYELREEEKHRYEAKSLSDPIKTGSGNLVNNANQRVQLWRDFVKTYVHPEFHCPPRPQILRDILFEFSEKSRSVARKLIQGVGENLGFEEGYMDKYLELDSIFQVFSANFYSRCPHPDQATYEDNPS
;
A
#
# COMPACT_ATOMS: atom_id res chain seq x y z
N PHE A 1 -4.75 -11.72 -13.35
CA PHE A 1 -5.16 -10.37 -12.86
C PHE A 1 -6.60 -10.10 -13.25
N LEU A 2 -7.30 -9.28 -12.46
CA LEU A 2 -8.65 -8.79 -12.75
C LEU A 2 -8.76 -7.30 -12.42
N GLN A 3 -9.68 -6.59 -13.05
CA GLN A 3 -10.05 -5.21 -12.70
C GLN A 3 -11.45 -5.23 -12.09
N LEU A 4 -11.56 -4.73 -10.85
CA LEU A 4 -12.85 -4.61 -10.19
C LEU A 4 -13.46 -3.24 -10.52
N VAL A 5 -14.70 -3.24 -11.01
CA VAL A 5 -15.52 -2.04 -11.22
C VAL A 5 -16.70 -2.07 -10.25
N ASN A 6 -17.36 -0.92 -10.03
CA ASN A 6 -18.51 -0.81 -9.12
C ASN A 6 -18.23 -1.33 -7.69
N HIS A 7 -16.99 -1.22 -7.23
CA HIS A 7 -16.53 -1.70 -5.91
C HIS A 7 -17.05 -0.86 -4.72
N GLY A 8 -17.76 0.24 -4.96
CA GLY A 8 -18.37 1.08 -3.92
C GLY A 8 -17.42 2.05 -3.20
N ILE A 9 -16.14 2.14 -3.59
CA ILE A 9 -15.23 3.17 -3.09
C ILE A 9 -15.44 4.43 -3.94
N GLN A 10 -15.84 5.52 -3.28
CA GLN A 10 -16.16 6.78 -3.95
C GLN A 10 -14.96 7.30 -4.75
N GLU A 11 -15.24 7.86 -5.94
CA GLU A 11 -14.21 8.47 -6.80
C GLU A 11 -13.48 9.60 -6.08
N THR A 12 -14.19 10.40 -5.28
CA THR A 12 -13.62 11.49 -4.48
C THR A 12 -12.59 11.00 -3.49
N LEU A 13 -12.85 9.90 -2.78
CA LEU A 13 -11.91 9.29 -1.84
C LEU A 13 -10.68 8.72 -2.56
N ARG A 14 -10.88 8.08 -3.73
CA ARG A 14 -9.78 7.56 -4.56
C ARG A 14 -8.85 8.66 -5.08
N LYS A 15 -9.42 9.77 -5.54
CA LYS A 15 -8.62 10.94 -5.95
C LYS A 15 -7.93 11.58 -4.75
N GLY A 16 -8.66 11.78 -3.65
CA GLY A 16 -8.13 12.39 -2.44
C GLY A 16 -6.93 11.64 -1.85
N ILE A 17 -6.92 10.30 -1.86
CA ILE A 17 -5.75 9.55 -1.39
C ILE A 17 -4.54 9.72 -2.32
N ILE A 18 -4.75 9.82 -3.64
CA ILE A 18 -3.68 10.09 -4.59
C ILE A 18 -3.11 11.50 -4.36
N ASP A 19 -3.97 12.51 -4.24
CA ASP A 19 -3.58 13.91 -4.02
C ASP A 19 -2.83 14.08 -2.69
N ALA A 20 -3.34 13.49 -1.60
CA ALA A 20 -2.68 13.50 -0.30
C ALA A 20 -1.30 12.80 -0.31
N CYS A 21 -1.16 11.74 -1.11
CA CYS A 21 0.14 11.09 -1.31
C CYS A 21 1.09 11.96 -2.14
N SER A 22 0.60 12.63 -3.19
CA SER A 22 1.39 13.60 -3.96
C SER A 22 1.93 14.72 -3.06
N GLU A 23 1.07 15.31 -2.21
CA GLU A 23 1.47 16.31 -1.22
C GLU A 23 2.53 15.79 -0.23
N TYR A 24 2.48 14.50 0.15
CA TYR A 24 3.52 13.88 0.97
C TYR A 24 4.88 13.88 0.26
N TYR A 25 4.94 13.57 -1.03
CA TYR A 25 6.20 13.54 -1.78
C TYR A 25 6.77 14.94 -2.04
N GLU A 26 5.92 15.98 -2.03
CA GLU A 26 6.32 17.39 -2.10
C GLU A 26 6.90 17.94 -0.79
N LEU A 27 6.78 17.20 0.33
CA LEU A 27 7.44 17.58 1.59
C LEU A 27 8.96 17.64 1.44
N ARG A 28 9.60 18.44 2.30
CA ARG A 28 11.07 18.51 2.33
C ARG A 28 11.67 17.15 2.70
N GLU A 29 12.87 16.89 2.20
CA GLU A 29 13.57 15.63 2.46
C GLU A 29 13.79 15.38 3.96
N GLU A 30 14.04 16.42 4.77
CA GLU A 30 14.22 16.25 6.21
C GLU A 30 12.94 15.73 6.90
N GLU A 31 11.77 16.11 6.38
CA GLU A 31 10.49 15.66 6.93
C GLU A 31 10.22 14.17 6.60
N LYS A 32 10.63 13.74 5.40
CA LYS A 32 10.52 12.35 4.91
C LYS A 32 11.58 11.43 5.51
N HIS A 33 12.81 11.92 5.69
CA HIS A 33 13.96 11.17 6.20
C HIS A 33 13.79 10.70 7.65
N ARG A 34 12.91 11.35 8.44
CA ARG A 34 12.50 10.85 9.76
C ARG A 34 11.90 9.44 9.74
N TYR A 35 11.37 9.03 8.58
CA TYR A 35 10.78 7.73 8.34
C TYR A 35 11.65 6.84 7.46
N GLU A 36 12.93 7.16 7.26
CA GLU A 36 13.83 6.27 6.53
C GLU A 36 13.81 4.86 7.15
N ALA A 37 13.64 3.85 6.30
CA ALA A 37 13.51 2.46 6.74
C ALA A 37 14.77 2.00 7.49
N LYS A 38 14.64 1.71 8.79
CA LYS A 38 15.72 1.17 9.65
C LYS A 38 15.52 -0.32 9.92
N SER A 39 14.27 -0.74 10.01
CA SER A 39 13.85 -2.12 10.20
C SER A 39 12.69 -2.47 9.28
N LEU A 40 12.58 -3.76 8.93
CA LEU A 40 11.39 -4.28 8.25
C LEU A 40 10.13 -4.11 9.08
N SER A 41 10.26 -4.06 10.41
CA SER A 41 9.15 -3.91 11.36
C SER A 41 8.69 -2.46 11.56
N ASP A 42 9.34 -1.46 10.96
CA ASP A 42 8.97 -0.06 11.15
C ASP A 42 7.54 0.19 10.64
N PRO A 43 6.66 0.78 11.47
CA PRO A 43 5.24 0.95 11.13
C PRO A 43 5.00 2.05 10.08
N ILE A 44 5.96 2.94 9.90
CA ILE A 44 6.03 3.91 8.81
C ILE A 44 7.45 3.83 8.26
N LYS A 45 7.58 3.60 6.96
CA LYS A 45 8.88 3.52 6.28
C LYS A 45 8.83 4.19 4.92
N THR A 46 9.80 5.04 4.67
CA THR A 46 10.06 5.72 3.42
C THR A 46 11.43 5.31 2.91
N GLY A 47 11.58 5.24 1.60
CA GLY A 47 12.88 4.98 0.99
C GLY A 47 12.84 5.13 -0.51
N SER A 48 14.03 5.11 -1.09
CA SER A 48 14.21 4.98 -2.54
C SER A 48 14.37 3.51 -2.91
N GLY A 49 14.05 3.15 -4.14
CA GLY A 49 13.78 1.79 -4.64
C GLY A 49 14.89 0.74 -4.55
N ASN A 50 15.90 0.93 -3.71
CA ASN A 50 16.86 -0.10 -3.33
C ASN A 50 16.15 -1.22 -2.56
N LEU A 51 16.09 -2.40 -3.17
CA LEU A 51 15.57 -3.62 -2.57
C LEU A 51 16.64 -4.70 -2.59
N VAL A 52 16.52 -5.67 -1.69
CA VAL A 52 17.24 -6.94 -1.76
C VAL A 52 16.21 -8.01 -2.08
N ASN A 53 16.39 -8.70 -3.21
CA ASN A 53 15.50 -9.78 -3.61
C ASN A 53 15.80 -11.08 -2.82
N ASN A 54 14.99 -12.11 -3.03
CA ASN A 54 15.13 -13.40 -2.34
C ASN A 54 16.45 -14.13 -2.64
N ALA A 55 17.16 -13.74 -3.70
CA ALA A 55 18.48 -14.25 -4.07
C ALA A 55 19.64 -13.44 -3.46
N ASN A 56 19.36 -12.56 -2.49
CA ASN A 56 20.30 -11.60 -1.91
C ASN A 56 20.94 -10.64 -2.93
N GLN A 57 20.30 -10.42 -4.07
CA GLN A 57 20.75 -9.46 -5.07
C GLN A 57 20.12 -8.11 -4.81
N ARG A 58 20.91 -7.05 -4.95
CA ARG A 58 20.41 -5.67 -4.89
C ARG A 58 19.72 -5.35 -6.22
N VAL A 59 18.44 -5.05 -6.15
CA VAL A 59 17.65 -4.54 -7.26
C VAL A 59 17.35 -3.07 -6.99
N GLN A 60 17.63 -2.23 -7.98
CA GLN A 60 17.32 -0.81 -7.91
C GLN A 60 16.04 -0.55 -8.70
N LEU A 61 14.98 -0.19 -7.99
CA LEU A 61 13.73 0.26 -8.60
C LEU A 61 13.76 1.78 -8.79
N TRP A 62 13.24 2.25 -9.92
CA TRP A 62 13.06 3.67 -10.20
C TRP A 62 11.78 4.19 -9.53
N ARG A 63 11.78 4.21 -8.19
CA ARG A 63 10.69 4.72 -7.39
C ARG A 63 11.17 5.21 -6.04
N ASP A 64 10.41 6.11 -5.45
CA ASP A 64 10.38 6.32 -4.02
C ASP A 64 9.08 5.72 -3.46
N PHE A 65 9.10 5.27 -2.21
CA PHE A 65 7.93 4.68 -1.58
C PHE A 65 7.73 5.23 -0.17
N VAL A 66 6.47 5.30 0.24
CA VAL A 66 6.10 5.34 1.66
C VAL A 66 5.17 4.16 1.92
N LYS A 67 5.49 3.38 2.95
CA LYS A 67 4.67 2.27 3.43
C LYS A 67 4.26 2.52 4.86
N THR A 68 3.03 2.17 5.19
CA THR A 68 2.56 2.27 6.57
C THR A 68 1.56 1.18 6.93
N TYR A 69 1.59 0.75 8.19
CA TYR A 69 0.65 -0.22 8.71
C TYR A 69 -0.66 0.49 8.99
N VAL A 70 -1.76 -0.04 8.45
CA VAL A 70 -3.09 0.57 8.57
C VAL A 70 -4.09 -0.35 9.28
N HIS A 71 -3.70 -1.59 9.56
CA HIS A 71 -4.46 -2.56 10.34
C HIS A 71 -3.55 -3.70 10.82
N PRO A 72 -3.74 -4.25 12.04
CA PRO A 72 -4.75 -3.88 13.04
C PRO A 72 -4.48 -2.53 13.73
N GLU A 73 -3.22 -2.10 13.75
CA GLU A 73 -2.85 -0.78 14.23
C GLU A 73 -2.77 0.23 13.08
N PHE A 74 -3.27 1.44 13.32
CA PHE A 74 -3.23 2.51 12.35
C PHE A 74 -2.06 3.44 12.61
N HIS A 75 -1.14 3.48 11.64
CA HIS A 75 0.01 4.36 11.61
C HIS A 75 -0.07 5.25 10.36
N CYS A 76 0.39 6.49 10.48
CA CYS A 76 0.38 7.45 9.39
C CYS A 76 1.37 8.59 9.69
N PRO A 77 2.14 9.08 8.69
CA PRO A 77 2.88 10.33 8.83
C PRO A 77 1.96 11.48 9.30
N PRO A 78 2.44 12.40 10.14
CA PRO A 78 1.65 13.53 10.64
C PRO A 78 1.45 14.64 9.59
N ARG A 79 2.18 14.56 8.47
CA ARG A 79 2.09 15.49 7.33
C ARG A 79 1.98 14.69 6.03
N PRO A 80 1.19 15.17 5.05
CA PRO A 80 0.25 16.28 5.18
C PRO A 80 -0.91 15.91 6.12
N GLN A 81 -1.52 16.90 6.78
CA GLN A 81 -2.51 16.62 7.85
C GLN A 81 -3.72 15.86 7.30
N ILE A 82 -4.10 16.13 6.06
CA ILE A 82 -5.21 15.48 5.36
C ILE A 82 -4.96 13.98 5.11
N LEU A 83 -3.69 13.54 5.05
CA LEU A 83 -3.35 12.15 4.74
C LEU A 83 -3.92 11.19 5.78
N ARG A 84 -3.93 11.57 7.06
CA ARG A 84 -4.39 10.70 8.15
C ARG A 84 -5.85 10.27 7.95
N ASP A 85 -6.74 11.24 7.78
CA ASP A 85 -8.19 10.96 7.73
C ASP A 85 -8.56 10.23 6.43
N ILE A 86 -8.01 10.69 5.30
CA ILE A 86 -8.23 10.05 3.99
C ILE A 86 -7.65 8.64 3.95
N LEU A 87 -6.44 8.42 4.48
CA LEU A 87 -5.82 7.09 4.51
C LEU A 87 -6.59 6.13 5.41
N PHE A 88 -7.08 6.60 6.56
CA PHE A 88 -7.91 5.80 7.45
C PHE A 88 -9.17 5.33 6.72
N GLU A 89 -9.94 6.26 6.17
CA GLU A 89 -11.17 5.93 5.45
C GLU A 89 -10.91 5.01 4.25
N PHE A 90 -9.91 5.33 3.44
CA PHE A 90 -9.54 4.51 2.28
C PHE A 90 -9.12 3.09 2.67
N SER A 91 -8.38 2.93 3.77
CA SER A 91 -7.92 1.64 4.27
C SER A 91 -9.08 0.78 4.77
N GLU A 92 -10.06 1.36 5.46
CA GLU A 92 -11.27 0.65 5.88
C GLU A 92 -12.13 0.20 4.69
N LYS A 93 -12.36 1.10 3.73
CA LYS A 93 -13.17 0.79 2.54
C LYS A 93 -12.49 -0.27 1.68
N SER A 94 -11.18 -0.17 1.46
CA SER A 94 -10.41 -1.17 0.70
C SER A 94 -10.40 -2.53 1.39
N ARG A 95 -10.25 -2.59 2.72
CA ARG A 95 -10.34 -3.82 3.50
C ARG A 95 -11.72 -4.47 3.39
N SER A 96 -12.79 -3.69 3.42
CA SER A 96 -14.15 -4.19 3.20
C SER A 96 -14.34 -4.79 1.80
N VAL A 97 -13.79 -4.16 0.76
CA VAL A 97 -13.82 -4.69 -0.61
C VAL A 97 -13.03 -6.00 -0.72
N ALA A 98 -11.83 -6.05 -0.16
CA ALA A 98 -11.01 -7.27 -0.15
C ALA A 98 -11.72 -8.42 0.56
N ARG A 99 -12.37 -8.16 1.70
CA ARG A 99 -13.15 -9.16 2.45
C ARG A 99 -14.28 -9.76 1.61
N LYS A 100 -15.05 -8.92 0.91
CA LYS A 100 -16.12 -9.38 0.01
C LYS A 100 -15.59 -10.24 -1.15
N LEU A 101 -14.44 -9.88 -1.72
CA LEU A 101 -13.80 -10.68 -2.76
C LEU A 101 -13.36 -12.05 -2.22
N ILE A 102 -12.74 -12.08 -1.05
CA ILE A 102 -12.28 -13.32 -0.39
C ILE A 102 -13.48 -14.23 -0.09
N GLN A 103 -14.58 -13.68 0.43
CA GLN A 103 -15.82 -14.42 0.67
C GLN A 103 -16.38 -15.01 -0.63
N GLY A 104 -16.49 -14.21 -1.69
CA GLY A 104 -16.98 -14.69 -2.99
C GLY A 104 -16.09 -15.78 -3.61
N VAL A 105 -14.77 -15.71 -3.43
CA VAL A 105 -13.85 -16.80 -3.81
C VAL A 105 -14.12 -18.05 -2.97
N GLY A 106 -14.30 -17.90 -1.66
CA GLY A 106 -14.61 -19.01 -0.76
C GLY A 106 -15.89 -19.75 -1.14
N GLU A 107 -16.97 -19.00 -1.39
CA GLU A 107 -18.26 -19.54 -1.84
C GLU A 107 -18.13 -20.30 -3.17
N ASN A 108 -17.37 -19.77 -4.13
CA ASN A 108 -17.12 -20.45 -5.41
C ASN A 108 -16.32 -21.76 -5.25
N LEU A 109 -15.53 -21.88 -4.19
CA LEU A 109 -14.81 -23.11 -3.83
C LEU A 109 -15.66 -24.07 -2.98
N GLY A 110 -16.90 -23.71 -2.65
CA GLY A 110 -17.82 -24.53 -1.86
C GLY A 110 -17.67 -24.37 -0.35
N PHE A 111 -16.99 -23.34 0.14
CA PHE A 111 -16.92 -23.04 1.57
C PHE A 111 -18.18 -22.31 2.04
N GLU A 112 -18.59 -22.59 3.28
CA GLU A 112 -19.71 -21.90 3.93
C GLU A 112 -19.39 -20.42 4.20
N GLU A 113 -20.44 -19.61 4.29
CA GLU A 113 -20.33 -18.20 4.67
C GLU A 113 -19.56 -18.05 6.00
N GLY A 114 -18.62 -17.11 6.06
CA GLY A 114 -17.81 -16.87 7.24
C GLY A 114 -16.67 -17.88 7.49
N TYR A 115 -16.54 -18.95 6.69
CA TYR A 115 -15.41 -19.87 6.80
C TYR A 115 -14.08 -19.15 6.53
N MET A 116 -14.00 -18.40 5.42
CA MET A 116 -12.80 -17.66 5.03
C MET A 116 -12.42 -16.60 6.05
N ASP A 117 -13.41 -15.93 6.66
CA ASP A 117 -13.21 -14.93 7.71
C ASP A 117 -12.48 -15.51 8.92
N LYS A 118 -12.90 -16.68 9.38
CA LYS A 118 -12.30 -17.39 10.51
C LYS A 118 -10.94 -17.97 10.14
N TYR A 119 -10.85 -18.64 8.99
CA TYR A 119 -9.64 -19.34 8.56
C TYR A 119 -8.47 -18.39 8.31
N LEU A 120 -8.74 -17.21 7.74
CA LEU A 120 -7.72 -16.19 7.45
C LEU A 120 -7.63 -15.12 8.53
N GLU A 121 -8.41 -15.23 9.61
CA GLU A 121 -8.49 -14.24 10.69
C GLU A 121 -8.67 -12.81 10.15
N LEU A 122 -9.65 -12.59 9.27
CA LEU A 122 -9.78 -11.33 8.53
C LEU A 122 -10.03 -10.10 9.42
N ASP A 123 -10.46 -10.29 10.66
CA ASP A 123 -10.63 -9.24 11.66
C ASP A 123 -9.29 -8.73 12.24
N SER A 124 -8.21 -9.51 12.13
CA SER A 124 -6.86 -9.16 12.59
C SER A 124 -5.84 -9.11 11.44
N ILE A 125 -6.31 -9.22 10.19
CA ILE A 125 -5.45 -9.27 9.00
C ILE A 125 -4.46 -8.11 8.97
N PHE A 126 -3.19 -8.41 8.75
CA PHE A 126 -2.19 -7.36 8.62
C PHE A 126 -2.34 -6.62 7.29
N GLN A 127 -2.59 -5.32 7.34
CA GLN A 127 -2.74 -4.47 6.15
C GLN A 127 -1.67 -3.40 6.10
N VAL A 128 -0.98 -3.32 4.96
CA VAL A 128 0.02 -2.30 4.67
C VAL A 128 -0.47 -1.45 3.51
N PHE A 129 -0.53 -0.14 3.72
CA PHE A 129 -0.68 0.81 2.62
C PHE A 129 0.70 1.12 2.04
N SER A 130 0.79 1.23 0.71
CA SER A 130 2.00 1.63 0.00
C SER A 130 1.64 2.66 -1.05
N ALA A 131 2.20 3.86 -0.93
CA ALA A 131 2.27 4.80 -2.04
C ALA A 131 3.64 4.63 -2.72
N ASN A 132 3.64 4.62 -4.05
CA ASN A 132 4.83 4.56 -4.87
C ASN A 132 4.84 5.78 -5.76
N PHE A 133 5.94 6.54 -5.72
CA PHE A 133 6.17 7.70 -6.55
C PHE A 133 7.20 7.36 -7.61
N TYR A 134 6.77 7.43 -8.86
CA TYR A 134 7.59 7.12 -10.02
C TYR A 134 7.97 8.43 -10.70
N SER A 135 9.14 8.95 -10.36
CA SER A 135 9.67 10.17 -10.99
C SER A 135 9.98 9.93 -12.47
N ARG A 136 10.05 11.00 -13.25
CA ARG A 136 10.41 10.91 -14.67
C ARG A 136 11.81 10.30 -14.83
N CYS A 137 11.91 9.19 -15.55
CA CYS A 137 13.19 8.54 -15.84
C CYS A 137 13.78 9.06 -17.17
N PRO A 138 15.06 9.48 -17.21
CA PRO A 138 15.73 9.85 -18.46
C PRO A 138 15.89 8.68 -19.45
N HIS A 139 16.02 7.45 -18.94
CA HIS A 139 16.26 6.22 -19.71
C HIS A 139 15.29 5.10 -19.27
N PRO A 140 13.99 5.22 -19.63
CA PRO A 140 12.95 4.31 -19.12
C PRO A 140 13.14 2.85 -19.58
N ASP A 141 13.84 2.62 -20.69
CA ASP A 141 14.20 1.30 -21.21
C ASP A 141 15.24 0.56 -20.36
N GLN A 142 15.94 1.28 -19.47
CA GLN A 142 16.98 0.75 -18.59
C GLN A 142 16.55 0.73 -17.11
N ALA A 143 15.35 1.23 -16.81
CA ALA A 143 14.83 1.34 -15.46
C ALA A 143 13.92 0.16 -15.10
N THR A 144 14.11 -0.37 -13.90
CA THR A 144 13.21 -1.37 -13.31
C THR A 144 12.19 -0.65 -12.43
N TYR A 145 10.89 -0.87 -12.62
CA TYR A 145 9.83 -0.16 -11.85
C TYR A 145 9.16 -1.05 -10.80
N GLU A 146 9.20 -2.36 -11.00
CA GLU A 146 8.66 -3.36 -10.09
C GLU A 146 9.65 -4.51 -9.96
N ASP A 147 9.67 -5.15 -8.79
CA ASP A 147 10.41 -6.39 -8.60
C ASP A 147 9.67 -7.47 -9.37
N ASN A 148 10.29 -7.99 -10.43
CA ASN A 148 9.68 -9.01 -11.27
C ASN A 148 10.11 -10.37 -10.69
N PRO A 149 9.22 -11.12 -10.00
CA PRO A 149 9.57 -12.44 -9.53
C PRO A 149 9.70 -13.36 -10.76
N SER A 150 10.94 -13.56 -11.20
CA SER A 150 11.31 -14.67 -12.08
C SER A 150 11.11 -15.99 -11.36
#